data_AF-A0A1Y0RUG9-F1
#
_entry.id   AF-A0A1Y0RUG9-F1
#
_cell.length_a   1.000
_cell.length_b   1.000
_cell.length_c   1.000
_cell.angle_alpha   90.00
_cell.angle_beta   90.00
_cell.angle_gamma   90.00
#
_symmetry.space_group_name_H-M   'P 1'
#
loop_
_entity.id
_entity.type
_entity.pdbx_description
1 polymer ?
#
loop_
_entity_poly.entity_id
_entity_poly.type
_entity_poly.pdbx_seq_one_letter_code
_entity_poly.pdbx_strand_id
1 'polypeptide(L)' 'MRSNQDSRLFILVSHSLKYFLLALVGFAIAYILSMTFGAAEISVMLLSLFVALVSRLGLILFCMIALTVITESFR' A
#
# COMPACT_ATOMS: atom_id res chain seq x y z
N MET A 1 29.26 -11.07 -8.10
CA MET A 1 29.14 -9.76 -7.42
C MET A 1 27.81 -9.09 -7.79
N ARG A 2 26.68 -9.44 -7.16
CA ARG A 2 25.36 -8.76 -7.33
C ARG A 2 24.55 -8.59 -6.03
N SER A 3 25.17 -8.84 -4.87
CA SER A 3 24.49 -8.91 -3.56
C SER A 3 24.00 -7.58 -2.97
N ASN A 4 24.40 -6.42 -3.50
CA ASN A 4 24.11 -5.13 -2.85
C ASN A 4 22.85 -4.43 -3.37
N GLN A 5 22.27 -4.92 -4.48
CA GLN A 5 21.03 -4.36 -5.03
C GLN A 5 19.79 -4.98 -4.39
N ASP A 6 19.82 -6.28 -4.06
CA ASP A 6 18.69 -6.98 -3.45
C ASP A 6 18.35 -6.42 -2.06
N SER A 7 19.35 -6.13 -1.22
CA SER A 7 19.12 -5.54 0.11
C SER A 7 18.53 -4.12 0.05
N ARG A 8 18.88 -3.33 -0.98
CA ARG A 8 18.31 -1.98 -1.16
C ARG A 8 16.88 -2.03 -1.68
N LEU A 9 16.58 -2.96 -2.58
CA LEU A 9 15.22 -3.18 -3.07
C LEU A 9 14.30 -3.66 -1.94
N PHE A 10 14.78 -4.60 -1.11
CA PHE A 10 14.04 -5.08 0.07
C PHE A 10 13.70 -3.94 1.05
N ILE A 11 14.68 -3.07 1.35
CA ILE A 11 14.46 -1.91 2.21
C ILE A 11 13.45 -0.94 1.58
N LEU A 12 13.54 -0.69 0.26
CA LEU A 12 12.61 0.19 -0.44
C LEU A 12 11.17 -0.33 -0.39
N VAL A 13 10.99 -1.65 -0.59
CA VAL A 13 9.69 -2.31 -0.53
C VAL A 13 9.12 -2.28 0.88
N SER A 14 9.93 -2.59 1.90
CA SER A 14 9.51 -2.53 3.31
C SER A 14 9.14 -1.10 3.73
N HIS A 15 9.92 -0.11 3.29
CA HIS A 15 9.62 1.29 3.58
C HIS A 15 8.34 1.75 2.88
N SER A 16 8.15 1.35 1.61
CA SER A 16 6.93 1.67 0.85
C SER A 16 5.69 1.01 1.45
N LEU A 17 5.78 -0.23 1.93
CA LEU A 17 4.71 -0.92 2.63
C LEU A 17 4.33 -0.21 3.95
N LYS A 18 5.32 0.26 4.71
CA LYS A 18 5.10 1.05 5.94
C LYS A 18 4.36 2.35 5.63
N TYR A 19 4.78 3.10 4.61
CA TYR A 19 4.08 4.32 4.21
C TYR A 19 2.67 4.03 3.68
N PHE A 20 2.48 2.91 2.99
CA PHE A 20 1.17 2.48 2.51
C PHE A 20 0.20 2.18 3.63
N LEU A 21 0.63 1.41 4.64
CA LEU A 21 -0.15 1.16 5.86
C LEU A 21 -0.49 2.48 6.58
N LEU A 22 0.47 3.40 6.69
CA LEU A 22 0.24 4.70 7.31
C LEU A 22 -0.82 5.53 6.57
N ALA A 23 -0.77 5.52 5.23
CA ALA A 23 -1.77 6.17 4.39
C ALA A 23 -3.16 5.54 4.54
N LEU A 24 -3.22 4.21 4.67
CA LEU A 24 -4.46 3.46 4.90
C LEU A 24 -5.09 3.81 6.25
N VAL A 25 -4.27 3.94 7.29
CA VAL A 25 -4.72 4.38 8.63
C VAL A 25 -5.25 5.83 8.57
N GLY A 26 -4.51 6.74 7.94
CA GLY A 26 -4.96 8.13 7.76
C GLY A 26 -6.30 8.22 7.01
N PHE A 27 -6.47 7.40 5.97
CA PHE A 27 -7.71 7.33 5.23
C PHE A 27 -8.86 6.74 6.04
N ALA A 28 -8.61 5.67 6.81
CA ALA A 28 -9.62 5.11 7.71
C ALA A 28 -10.14 6.15 8.70
N ILE A 29 -9.25 6.98 9.26
CA ILE A 29 -9.62 8.08 10.16
C ILE A 29 -10.49 9.12 9.43
N ALA A 30 -10.09 9.55 8.22
CA ALA A 30 -10.87 10.50 7.42
C ALA A 30 -12.25 9.95 7.03
N TYR A 31 -12.33 8.66 6.71
CA TYR A 31 -13.58 7.97 6.40
C TYR A 31 -14.53 7.93 7.61
N ILE A 32 -14.02 7.58 8.80
CA ILE A 32 -14.81 7.58 10.04
C ILE A 32 -15.32 8.99 10.36
N LEU A 33 -14.49 10.02 10.19
CA LEU A 33 -14.89 11.43 10.36
C LEU A 33 -15.99 11.86 9.36
N SER A 34 -15.87 11.45 8.10
CA SER A 34 -16.86 11.76 7.07
C SER A 34 -18.19 11.04 7.31
N MET A 35 -18.13 9.81 7.82
CA MET A 35 -19.28 9.01 8.21
C MET A 35 -20.01 9.59 9.42
N THR A 36 -19.30 10.09 10.44
CA THR A 36 -19.91 10.78 11.59
C THR A 36 -20.52 12.13 11.24
N PHE A 37 -20.03 12.80 10.20
CA PHE A 37 -20.60 14.07 9.70
C PHE A 37 -21.87 13.88 8.83
N GLY A 38 -22.31 12.64 8.58
CA GLY A 38 -23.51 12.37 7.78
C GLY A 38 -23.32 12.52 6.26
N ALA A 39 -22.09 12.71 5.79
CA ALA A 39 -21.74 12.79 4.37
C ALA A 39 -21.55 11.39 3.74
N ALA A 40 -22.41 10.43 4.11
CA ALA A 40 -22.26 9.01 3.77
C ALA A 40 -22.25 8.74 2.25
N GLU A 41 -23.03 9.50 1.47
CA GLU A 41 -23.08 9.37 0.01
C GLU A 41 -21.73 9.75 -0.64
N ILE A 42 -21.13 10.85 -0.17
CA ILE A 42 -19.85 11.33 -0.66
C ILE A 42 -18.73 10.39 -0.21
N SER A 43 -18.81 9.88 1.02
CA SER A 43 -17.82 8.96 1.57
C SER A 43 -17.80 7.63 0.82
N VAL A 44 -18.94 7.11 0.36
CA VAL A 44 -19.01 5.88 -0.45
C VAL A 44 -18.35 6.07 -1.81
N MET A 45 -18.61 7.20 -2.49
CA MET A 45 -17.98 7.49 -3.77
C MET A 45 -16.47 7.66 -3.63
N LEU A 46 -16.03 8.34 -2.57
CA LEU A 46 -14.61 8.52 -2.24
C LEU A 46 -13.94 7.20 -1.86
N LEU A 47 -14.64 6.34 -1.10
CA LEU A 47 -14.18 5.02 -0.70
C LEU A 47 -13.96 4.12 -1.93
N SER A 48 -14.88 4.12 -2.90
CA SER A 48 -14.74 3.33 -4.12
C SER A 48 -13.49 3.74 -4.92
N LEU A 49 -13.28 5.05 -5.08
CA LEU A 49 -12.11 5.60 -5.77
C LEU A 49 -10.82 5.27 -5.00
N PHE A 50 -10.86 5.35 -3.67
CA PHE A 50 -9.72 5.03 -2.83
C PHE A 50 -9.39 3.54 -2.83
N VAL A 51 -10.39 2.65 -2.79
CA VAL A 51 -10.22 1.20 -2.93
C VAL A 51 -9.63 0.86 -4.29
N ALA A 52 -10.04 1.54 -5.37
CA ALA A 52 -9.42 1.37 -6.68
C ALA A 52 -7.94 1.82 -6.68
N LEU A 53 -7.60 2.90 -5.98
CA LEU A 53 -6.24 3.40 -5.87
C LEU A 53 -5.35 2.49 -5.00
N VAL A 54 -5.87 2.09 -3.84
CA VAL A 54 -5.25 1.17 -2.87
C VAL A 54 -5.08 -0.21 -3.47
N SER A 55 -6.06 -0.73 -4.22
CA SER A 55 -5.91 -2.02 -4.90
C SER A 55 -4.81 -1.98 -5.96
N ARG A 56 -4.73 -0.91 -6.77
CA ARG A 56 -3.62 -0.74 -7.72
C ARG A 56 -2.26 -0.63 -7.03
N LEU A 57 -2.14 0.24 -6.03
CA LEU A 57 -0.88 0.41 -5.28
C LEU A 57 -0.49 -0.86 -4.53
N GLY A 58 -1.47 -1.53 -3.92
CA GLY A 58 -1.30 -2.80 -3.22
C GLY A 58 -0.86 -3.91 -4.16
N LEU A 59 -1.39 -3.97 -5.39
CA LEU A 59 -1.00 -4.97 -6.40
C LEU A 59 0.43 -4.71 -6.91
N ILE A 60 0.81 -3.44 -7.12
CA ILE A 60 2.19 -3.06 -7.45
C ILE A 60 3.15 -3.43 -6.32
N LEU A 61 2.79 -3.13 -5.07
CA LEU A 61 3.57 -3.48 -3.88
C LEU A 61 3.69 -5.00 -3.72
N PHE A 62 2.59 -5.73 -3.87
CA PHE A 62 2.57 -7.18 -3.80
C PHE A 62 3.45 -7.81 -4.89
N CYS A 63 3.41 -7.26 -6.10
CA CYS A 63 4.28 -7.70 -7.19
C CYS A 63 5.77 -7.48 -6.87
N MET A 64 6.11 -6.32 -6.30
CA MET A 64 7.46 -6.04 -5.80
C MET A 64 7.89 -6.99 -4.66
N ILE A 65 6.99 -7.30 -3.72
CA ILE A 65 7.26 -8.25 -2.64
C ILE A 65 7.50 -9.65 -3.22
N ALA A 66 6.64 -10.11 -4.13
CA ALA A 66 6.77 -11.43 -4.76
C ALA A 66 8.08 -11.56 -5.53
N LEU A 67 8.45 -10.54 -6.31
CA LEU A 67 9.74 -10.47 -6.99
C LEU A 67 10.91 -10.60 -6.00
N THR A 68 10.81 -9.90 -4.88
CA THR A 68 11.84 -9.90 -3.83
C THR A 68 11.98 -11.28 -3.16
N VAL A 69 10.86 -11.93 -2.83
CA VAL A 69 10.85 -13.28 -2.24
C VAL A 69 11.40 -14.32 -3.23
N ILE A 70 11.07 -14.20 -4.52
CA ILE A 70 11.60 -15.09 -5.57
C ILE A 70 13.11 -14.91 -5.71
N THR A 71 13.62 -13.68 -5.73
CA THR A 71 15.07 -13.42 -5.80
C THR A 71 15.81 -13.90 -4.55
N GLU A 72 15.22 -13.76 -3.36
CA GLU A 72 15.79 -14.26 -2.11
C GLU A 72 15.84 -15.80 -2.11
N SER A 73 14.79 -16.46 -2.61
CA SER A 73 14.71 -17.92 -2.68
C SER A 73 15.57 -18.55 -3.77
N PHE A 74 16.01 -17.77 -4.76
CA PHE A 74 16.90 -18.23 -5.83
C PHE A 74 18.39 -18.09 -5.48
N ARG A 75 18.70 -17.46 -4.34
CA ARG A 75 20.04 -17.30 -3.80
C ARG A 75 20.31 -18.33 -2.70
#